data_AF-A0A7J2X2N6-F1
#
_entry.id   AF-A0A7J2X2N6-F1
#
_cell.length_a   1.000
_cell.length_b   1.000
_cell.length_c   1.000
_cell.angle_alpha   90.00
_cell.angle_beta   90.00
_cell.angle_gamma   90.00
#
_symmetry.space_group_name_H-M   'P 1'
#
loop_
_entity.id
_entity.type
_entity.pdbx_description
1 polymer ?
#
loop_
_entity_poly.entity_id
_entity_poly.type
_entity_poly.pdbx_seq_one_letter_code
_entity_poly.pdbx_strand_id
1 'polypeptide(L)' 'MKVVQTTVSEELHKRLLEIAKREGKSLKDVLREALEEWIIWRYGLEDDSFINSEPLDFGVDTDSSNIDEYIYSEES' A
#
# COMPACT_ATOMS: atom_id res chain seq x y z
N MET A 1 -7.80 8.00 -21.79
CA MET A 1 -8.22 8.52 -20.47
C MET A 1 -9.69 8.21 -20.26
N LYS A 2 -10.08 7.83 -19.05
CA LYS A 2 -11.49 7.62 -18.66
C LYS A 2 -11.87 8.70 -17.64
N VAL A 3 -13.14 9.11 -17.65
CA VAL A 3 -13.66 10.11 -16.72
C VAL A 3 -14.63 9.42 -15.77
N VAL A 4 -14.41 9.59 -14.48
CA VAL A 4 -15.32 9.13 -13.43
C VAL A 4 -16.00 10.37 -12.84
N GLN A 5 -17.33 10.37 -12.81
CA GLN A 5 -18.13 11.41 -12.19
C GLN A 5 -18.90 10.79 -11.02
N THR A 6 -18.88 11.46 -9.88
CA THR A 6 -19.61 11.02 -8.69
C THR A 6 -20.14 12.23 -7.93
N THR A 7 -21.20 12.01 -7.16
CA THR A 7 -21.77 13.01 -6.27
C THR A 7 -21.20 12.82 -4.87
N VAL A 8 -20.78 13.91 -4.24
CA VAL A 8 -20.30 13.93 -2.85
C VAL A 8 -21.11 14.92 -2.04
N SER A 9 -21.11 14.78 -0.71
CA SER A 9 -21.76 15.77 0.15
C SER A 9 -21.06 17.12 0.05
N GLU A 10 -21.82 18.19 0.26
CA GLU A 10 -21.30 19.57 0.32
C GLU A 10 -20.18 19.73 1.37
N GLU A 11 -20.33 19.06 2.52
CA GLU A 11 -19.32 19.08 3.57
C GLU A 11 -18.01 18.42 3.11
N LEU A 12 -18.10 17.24 2.48
CA LEU A 12 -16.91 16.55 1.98
C LEU A 12 -16.22 17.38 0.89
N HIS A 13 -16.99 17.97 -0.01
CA HIS A 13 -16.45 18.85 -1.05
C HIS A 13 -15.69 20.04 -0.46
N LYS A 14 -16.25 20.70 0.58
CA LYS A 14 -15.57 21.81 1.27
C LYS A 14 -14.26 21.38 1.91
N ARG A 15 -14.25 20.25 2.62
CA ARG A 15 -13.03 19.71 3.25
C ARG A 15 -11.96 19.42 2.20
N LEU A 16 -12.32 18.80 1.07
CA LEU A 16 -11.39 18.52 -0.02
C LEU A 16 -10.82 19.80 -0.65
N LEU A 17 -11.63 20.85 -0.78
CA LEU A 17 -11.16 22.16 -1.25
C LEU A 17 -10.17 22.81 -0.29
N GLU A 18 -10.38 22.71 1.02
CA GLU A 18 -9.44 23.23 2.02
C GLU A 18 -8.10 22.48 1.98
N ILE A 19 -8.13 21.16 1.83
CA ILE A 19 -6.93 20.34 1.66
C ILE A 19 -6.19 20.74 0.39
N ALA A 20 -6.87 20.85 -0.75
CA ALA A 20 -6.27 21.25 -2.01
C ALA A 20 -5.59 22.63 -1.92
N LYS A 21 -6.21 23.59 -1.23
CA LYS A 21 -5.60 24.90 -0.97
C LYS A 21 -4.35 24.79 -0.09
N ARG A 22 -4.38 23.98 0.97
CA ARG A 22 -3.24 23.79 1.87
C ARG A 22 -2.05 23.16 1.16
N GLU A 23 -2.31 22.18 0.30
CA GLU A 23 -1.28 21.45 -0.45
C GLU A 23 -0.81 22.21 -1.71
N GLY A 24 -1.45 23.34 -2.07
CA GLY A 24 -1.15 24.06 -3.31
C GLY A 24 -1.46 23.27 -4.58
N LYS A 25 -2.33 22.25 -4.50
CA LYS A 25 -2.67 21.33 -5.59
C LYS A 25 -4.07 21.63 -6.13
N SER A 26 -4.36 21.15 -7.35
CA SER A 26 -5.74 21.18 -7.84
C SER A 26 -6.59 20.12 -7.11
N LEU A 27 -7.89 20.38 -6.97
CA LEU A 27 -8.82 19.41 -6.38
C LEU A 27 -8.78 18.06 -7.11
N LYS A 28 -8.55 18.07 -8.43
CA LYS A 28 -8.47 16.85 -9.25
C LYS A 28 -7.23 16.03 -8.93
N ASP A 29 -6.11 16.68 -8.62
CA ASP A 29 -4.86 15.99 -8.30
C ASP A 29 -4.93 15.36 -6.92
N VAL A 30 -5.46 16.10 -5.93
CA VAL A 30 -5.73 15.55 -4.59
C VAL A 30 -6.66 14.34 -4.66
N LEU A 31 -7.73 14.41 -5.45
CA LEU A 31 -8.66 13.29 -5.61
C LEU A 31 -8.01 12.09 -6.31
N ARG A 32 -7.12 12.32 -7.28
CA ARG A 32 -6.41 11.25 -7.97
C ARG A 32 -5.45 10.54 -7.03
N GLU A 33 -4.63 11.30 -6.30
CA GLU A 33 -3.70 10.78 -5.30
C GLU A 33 -4.45 9.98 -4.22
N ALA A 34 -5.54 10.53 -3.68
CA ALA A 34 -6.33 9.85 -2.67
C ALA A 34 -6.94 8.52 -3.17
N LEU A 35 -7.35 8.44 -4.43
CA LEU A 35 -7.86 7.20 -5.03
C LEU A 35 -6.74 6.17 -5.23
N GLU A 36 -5.57 6.59 -5.70
CA GLU A 36 -4.40 5.72 -5.87
C GLU A 36 -3.94 5.17 -4.53
N GLU A 37 -3.78 6.02 -3.51
CA GLU A 37 -3.42 5.61 -2.15
C GLU A 37 -4.47 4.68 -1.53
N TRP A 38 -5.76 4.97 -1.74
CA TRP A 38 -6.82 4.11 -1.23
C TRP A 38 -6.79 2.71 -1.86
N ILE A 39 -6.52 2.60 -3.18
CA ILE A 39 -6.37 1.30 -3.85
C ILE A 39 -5.16 0.57 -3.31
N ILE A 40 -4.01 1.22 -3.18
CA ILE A 40 -2.79 0.61 -2.63
C ILE A 40 -3.03 0.13 -1.20
N TRP A 41 -3.66 0.96 -0.36
CA TRP A 41 -3.94 0.57 1.02
C TRP A 41 -4.93 -0.59 1.12
N ARG A 42 -5.88 -0.69 0.18
CA ARG A 42 -6.95 -1.69 0.22
C ARG A 42 -6.59 -3.01 -0.49
N TYR A 43 -5.80 -2.94 -1.55
CA TYR A 43 -5.51 -4.05 -2.48
C TYR A 43 -4.03 -4.17 -2.84
N GLY A 44 -3.16 -3.26 -2.39
CA GLY A 44 -1.74 -3.24 -2.75
C GLY A 44 -0.91 -4.42 -2.26
N LEU A 45 -1.51 -5.35 -1.52
CA LEU A 45 -0.89 -6.63 -1.15
C LEU A 45 -1.26 -7.78 -2.10
N GLU A 46 -2.31 -7.66 -2.92
CA GLU A 46 -2.76 -8.76 -3.78
C GLU A 46 -1.88 -8.94 -5.03
N ASP A 47 -1.15 -7.90 -5.47
CA ASP A 47 -0.34 -7.91 -6.70
C ASP A 47 1.17 -8.02 -6.44
N ASP A 48 1.59 -8.24 -5.18
CA ASP A 48 3.01 -8.45 -4.89
C ASP A 48 3.41 -9.88 -5.25
N SER A 49 4.09 -10.02 -6.39
CA SER A 49 4.63 -11.30 -6.86
C SER A 49 5.62 -11.93 -5.89
N PHE A 50 6.23 -11.16 -4.99
CA PHE A 50 7.09 -11.69 -3.94
C PHE A 50 6.26 -12.40 -2.87
N ILE A 51 5.16 -11.80 -2.41
CA ILE A 51 4.30 -12.36 -1.36
C ILE A 51 3.47 -13.54 -1.86
N ASN A 52 3.02 -13.50 -3.11
CA ASN A 52 2.19 -14.56 -3.71
C ASN A 52 3.01 -15.67 -4.38
N SER A 53 4.34 -15.65 -4.28
CA SER A 53 5.17 -16.72 -4.81
C SER A 53 5.05 -17.98 -3.95
N GLU A 54 4.85 -19.14 -4.58
CA GLU A 54 4.99 -20.40 -3.87
C GLU A 54 6.43 -20.51 -3.34
N PRO A 55 6.63 -20.91 -2.08
CA PRO A 55 7.97 -21.07 -1.53
C PRO A 55 8.76 -22.04 -2.40
N LEU A 56 9.93 -21.60 -2.86
CA LEU A 56 10.80 -22.42 -3.67
C LEU A 56 11.38 -23.53 -2.78
N ASP A 57 10.96 -24.78 -3.02
CA ASP A 57 11.54 -25.93 -2.35
C ASP A 57 12.93 -26.21 -2.94
N PHE A 58 13.96 -25.93 -2.16
CA PHE A 58 15.36 -26.17 -2.54
C PHE A 58 15.76 -27.65 -2.38
N GLY A 59 14.85 -28.53 -1.95
CA GLY A 59 15.10 -29.97 -1.81
C GLY A 59 16.03 -30.33 -0.65
N VAL A 60 16.21 -29.41 0.29
CA VAL A 60 16.98 -29.58 1.51
C VAL A 60 16.05 -29.47 2.71
N ASP A 61 16.11 -30.42 3.63
CA ASP A 61 15.36 -30.36 4.88
C ASP A 61 15.83 -29.11 5.64
N THR A 62 15.00 -28.07 5.61
CA THR A 62 15.29 -26.81 6.28
C THR A 62 14.77 -26.94 7.70
N ASP A 63 15.64 -27.35 8.63
CA ASP A 63 15.30 -27.36 10.06
C ASP A 63 15.30 -25.92 10.59
N SER A 64 14.11 -25.31 10.57
CA SER A 64 13.91 -23.95 11.04
C SER A 64 13.90 -23.81 12.56
N SER A 65 14.05 -24.90 13.31
CA SER A 65 13.84 -24.92 14.77
C SER A 65 14.84 -24.06 15.56
N ASN A 66 16.05 -23.86 15.01
CA ASN A 66 17.13 -23.13 15.68
C ASN A 66 17.55 -21.84 14.92
N ILE A 67 16.71 -21.33 14.02
CA ILE A 67 17.03 -20.13 13.22
C ILE A 67 17.37 -18.93 14.11
N ASP A 68 16.63 -18.73 15.20
CA ASP A 68 16.88 -17.63 16.12
C ASP A 68 18.25 -17.74 16.81
N GLU A 69 18.69 -18.96 17.17
CA GLU A 69 20.01 -19.17 17.75
C GLU A 69 21.10 -18.78 16.75
N TYR A 70 21.01 -19.19 15.48
CA TYR A 70 22.03 -18.85 14.48
C TYR A 70 22.08 -17.37 14.10
N ILE A 71 20.93 -16.68 14.02
CA ILE A 71 20.88 -15.27 13.61
C ILE A 71 21.29 -14.35 14.76
N TYR A 72 21.00 -14.71 16.01
CA TYR A 72 21.23 -13.86 17.16
C TYR A 72 22.41 -14.29 18.05
N SER A 73 23.13 -15.38 17.72
CA SER A 73 24.33 -15.81 18.47
C SER A 73 25.63 -15.14 18.02
N GLU A 74 25.64 -14.36 16.94
CA GLU A 74 26.82 -13.61 16.49
C GLU A 74 26.98 -12.22 17.13
N GLU A 75 26.47 -11.97 18.35
CA GLU A 75 27.03 -10.91 19.22
C GLU A 75 26.89 -11.26 20.71
N SER A 76 27.95 -11.83 21.28
CA SER A 76 28.30 -11.73 22.71
C SER A 76 29.80 -11.93 22.91
#